data_AF-A0AA35K4L9-F1
#
_entry.id   AF-A0AA35K4L9-F1
#
_cell.length_a   1.000
_cell.length_b   1.000
_cell.length_c   1.000
_cell.angle_alpha   90.00
_cell.angle_beta   90.00
_cell.angle_gamma   90.00
#
_symmetry.space_group_name_H-M   'P 1'
#
loop_
_entity.id
_entity.type
_entity.pdbx_description
1 polymer ?
#
loop_
_entity_poly.entity_id
_entity_poly.type
_entity_poly.pdbx_seq_one_letter_code
_entity_poly.pdbx_strand_id
1 'polypeptide(L)'
;MAGETAALSYDQNFRRRAAKIPTARWDRKDLDVWTTYVAPRIDKKAPDPLKFKAVPAKAGRKLFCWDFNKGVCQRQPCKYSHVCEKCSGNHSASACAGGRRPFRKGGGSQQPPKAAPQVQATGAGK
;
A
#
# COMPACT_ATOMS: atom_id res chain seq x y z
N MET A 1 -16.91 -20.77 23.27
CA MET A 1 -18.04 -21.55 22.71
C MET A 1 -19.19 -20.67 22.20
N ALA A 2 -18.95 -19.46 21.66
CA ALA A 2 -20.03 -18.57 21.19
C ALA A 2 -20.35 -18.70 19.68
N GLY A 3 -19.47 -19.34 18.91
CA GLY A 3 -19.64 -19.51 17.46
C GLY A 3 -20.58 -20.66 17.08
N GLU A 4 -20.61 -21.73 17.88
CA GLU A 4 -21.44 -22.91 17.60
C GLU A 4 -22.94 -22.60 17.72
N THR A 5 -23.34 -21.88 18.77
CA THR A 5 -24.73 -21.42 18.92
C THR A 5 -25.14 -20.41 17.86
N ALA A 6 -24.19 -19.71 17.25
CA ALA A 6 -24.41 -18.76 16.15
C ALA A 6 -24.77 -19.46 14.87
N ALA A 7 -23.98 -20.48 14.53
CA ALA A 7 -24.16 -21.30 13.35
C ALA A 7 -25.51 -22.02 13.40
N LEU A 8 -25.88 -22.57 14.57
CA LEU A 8 -27.18 -23.21 14.77
C LEU A 8 -28.35 -22.23 14.61
N SER A 9 -28.24 -21.04 15.19
CA SER A 9 -29.28 -20.00 15.08
C SER A 9 -29.46 -19.52 13.64
N TYR A 10 -28.36 -19.42 12.88
CA TYR A 10 -28.38 -19.10 11.45
C TYR A 10 -29.10 -20.19 10.64
N ASP A 11 -28.71 -21.45 10.81
CA ASP A 11 -29.23 -22.57 10.04
C ASP A 11 -30.74 -22.78 10.27
N GLN A 12 -31.20 -22.68 11.52
CA GLN A 12 -32.63 -22.77 11.85
C GLN A 12 -33.45 -21.66 11.19
N ASN A 13 -32.95 -20.42 11.20
CA ASN A 13 -33.64 -19.30 10.57
C ASN A 13 -33.66 -19.42 9.04
N PHE A 14 -32.56 -19.84 8.45
CA PHE A 14 -32.45 -20.09 7.02
C PHE A 14 -33.43 -21.18 6.56
N ARG A 15 -33.43 -22.35 7.22
CA ARG A 15 -34.35 -23.45 6.90
C ARG A 15 -35.81 -23.06 7.03
N ARG A 16 -36.17 -22.32 8.07
CA ARG A 16 -37.54 -21.84 8.29
C ARG A 16 -38.00 -20.85 7.21
N ARG A 17 -37.10 -19.98 6.71
CA ARG A 17 -37.39 -19.07 5.59
C ARG A 17 -37.48 -19.85 4.27
N ALA A 18 -36.54 -20.75 4.02
CA ALA A 18 -36.50 -21.57 2.81
C ALA A 18 -37.70 -22.52 2.70
N ALA A 19 -38.20 -23.07 3.81
CA ALA A 19 -39.39 -23.93 3.81
C ALA A 19 -40.67 -23.23 3.33
N LYS A 20 -40.74 -21.89 3.45
CA LYS A 20 -41.90 -21.10 3.01
C LYS A 20 -41.80 -20.68 1.55
N ILE A 21 -40.62 -20.78 0.95
CA ILE A 21 -40.35 -20.28 -0.40
C ILE A 21 -40.02 -21.48 -1.29
N PRO A 22 -40.94 -21.95 -2.14
CA PRO A 22 -40.71 -23.12 -2.99
C PRO A 22 -39.59 -22.90 -4.02
N THR A 23 -39.22 -21.65 -4.29
CA THR A 23 -38.09 -21.26 -5.15
C THR A 23 -36.81 -20.93 -4.37
N ALA A 24 -36.77 -21.24 -3.07
CA ALA A 24 -35.61 -20.95 -2.23
C ALA A 24 -34.36 -21.62 -2.80
N ARG A 25 -33.33 -20.80 -3.05
CA ARG A 25 -32.02 -21.29 -3.49
C ARG A 25 -31.20 -21.68 -2.28
N TRP A 26 -31.26 -22.96 -1.93
CA TRP A 26 -30.51 -23.57 -0.82
C TRP A 26 -28.99 -23.42 -0.95
N ASP A 27 -28.49 -23.29 -2.18
CA ASP A 27 -27.08 -23.06 -2.49
C ASP A 27 -26.59 -21.65 -2.09
N ARG A 28 -27.49 -20.68 -1.95
CA ARG A 28 -27.11 -19.29 -1.65
C ARG A 28 -27.31 -18.96 -0.18
N LYS A 29 -26.26 -18.38 0.38
CA LYS A 29 -26.26 -17.82 1.73
C LYS A 29 -27.17 -16.60 1.83
N ASP A 30 -28.10 -16.63 2.79
CA ASP A 30 -28.89 -15.47 3.15
C ASP A 30 -28.05 -14.47 3.96
N LEU A 31 -27.78 -13.30 3.35
CA LEU A 31 -26.91 -12.26 3.90
C LEU A 31 -27.52 -11.54 5.10
N ASP A 32 -28.85 -11.38 5.13
CA ASP A 32 -29.59 -10.73 6.22
C ASP A 32 -29.47 -11.58 7.50
N VAL A 33 -29.84 -12.87 7.44
CA VAL A 33 -29.71 -13.78 8.58
C VAL A 33 -28.24 -13.94 8.99
N TRP A 34 -27.31 -13.99 8.02
CA TRP A 34 -25.90 -14.17 8.35
C TRP A 34 -25.34 -13.00 9.15
N THR A 35 -25.69 -11.77 8.74
CA THR A 35 -25.20 -10.54 9.37
C THR A 35 -25.75 -10.38 10.77
N THR A 36 -26.97 -10.83 11.05
CA THR A 36 -27.54 -10.78 12.40
C THR A 36 -26.95 -11.82 13.35
N TYR A 37 -26.82 -13.07 12.89
CA TYR A 37 -26.53 -14.19 13.79
C TYR A 37 -25.06 -14.59 13.83
N VAL A 38 -24.35 -14.49 12.71
CA VAL A 38 -23.00 -15.02 12.58
C VAL A 38 -21.96 -13.89 12.60
N ALA A 39 -22.13 -12.84 11.79
CA ALA A 39 -21.16 -11.74 11.66
C ALA A 39 -20.66 -11.16 13.01
N PRO A 40 -21.51 -10.87 14.01
CA PRO A 40 -21.06 -10.28 15.28
C PRO A 40 -20.20 -11.23 16.14
N ARG A 41 -20.13 -12.52 15.76
CA ARG A 41 -19.43 -13.58 16.51
C ARG A 41 -18.17 -14.07 15.80
N ILE A 42 -18.04 -13.82 14.49
CA ILE A 42 -16.78 -13.99 13.74
C ILE A 42 -15.85 -12.77 13.88
N ASP A 43 -16.41 -11.56 13.99
CA ASP A 43 -15.65 -10.30 14.21
C ASP A 43 -15.00 -10.18 15.60
N LYS A 44 -15.11 -11.21 16.45
CA LYS A 44 -14.36 -11.28 17.72
C LYS A 44 -12.90 -11.69 17.56
N LYS A 45 -12.47 -12.12 16.37
CA LYS A 45 -11.05 -12.00 16.03
C LYS A 45 -10.85 -10.54 15.66
N ALA A 46 -10.09 -9.85 16.51
CA ALA A 46 -9.77 -8.43 16.48
C ALA A 46 -9.86 -7.80 15.08
N PRO A 47 -10.37 -6.55 14.95
CA PRO A 47 -10.28 -5.85 13.68
C PRO A 47 -8.83 -5.94 13.20
N ASP A 48 -8.64 -6.55 12.04
CA ASP A 48 -7.37 -6.51 11.35
C ASP A 48 -7.01 -5.01 11.21
N PRO A 49 -5.89 -4.56 11.81
CA PRO A 49 -5.55 -3.14 11.85
C PRO A 49 -5.22 -2.56 10.46
N LEU A 50 -5.42 -3.29 9.36
CA LEU A 50 -5.12 -2.83 8.00
C LEU A 50 -6.26 -2.07 7.32
N LYS A 51 -7.43 -1.88 7.95
CA LYS A 51 -8.57 -1.15 7.35
C LYS A 51 -8.95 0.20 7.96
N PHE A 52 -8.13 0.74 8.86
CA PHE A 52 -8.09 2.19 9.10
C PHE A 52 -6.67 2.69 8.80
N LYS A 53 -6.49 3.27 7.61
CA LYS A 53 -5.22 3.90 7.18
C LYS A 53 -5.02 5.21 7.94
N ALA A 54 -4.67 5.14 9.21
CA ALA A 54 -3.94 6.20 9.92
C ALA A 54 -2.56 5.64 10.25
N VAL A 55 -1.59 5.92 9.38
CA VAL A 55 -0.19 5.49 9.60
C VAL A 55 0.38 6.30 10.77
N PRO A 56 0.79 5.68 11.90
CA PRO A 56 1.53 6.40 12.93
C PRO A 56 2.89 6.81 12.35
N ALA A 57 3.18 8.11 12.43
CA ALA A 57 4.43 8.70 12.01
C ALA A 57 5.60 8.21 12.89
N LYS A 58 6.13 7.01 12.63
CA LYS A 58 7.45 6.64 13.12
C LYS A 58 8.49 7.38 12.28
N ALA A 59 8.96 8.48 12.86
CA ALA A 59 10.17 9.17 12.46
C ALA A 59 11.32 8.18 12.26
N GLY A 60 12.03 8.27 11.14
CA GLY A 60 13.33 7.64 10.96
C GLY A 60 13.57 6.95 9.61
N ARG A 61 12.54 6.44 8.94
CA ARG A 61 12.69 5.92 7.56
C ARG A 61 12.02 6.91 6.60
N LYS A 62 12.82 7.68 5.85
CA LYS A 62 12.30 8.54 4.78
C LYS A 62 11.57 7.64 3.78
N LEU A 63 10.24 7.58 3.86
CA LEU A 63 9.44 6.79 2.93
C LEU A 63 9.66 7.31 1.51
N PHE A 64 9.67 6.41 0.54
CA PHE A 64 9.75 6.75 -0.88
C PHE A 64 8.55 7.61 -1.29
N CYS A 65 8.79 8.62 -2.12
CA CYS A 65 7.74 9.38 -2.76
C CYS A 65 7.17 8.58 -3.94
N TRP A 66 6.03 7.92 -3.75
CA TRP A 66 5.36 7.16 -4.81
C TRP A 66 4.98 8.03 -6.02
N ASP A 67 4.59 9.27 -5.74
CA ASP A 67 4.22 10.26 -6.75
C ASP A 67 5.42 10.67 -7.62
N PHE A 68 6.61 10.75 -7.01
CA PHE A 68 7.87 10.97 -7.74
C PHE A 68 8.23 9.73 -8.57
N ASN A 69 8.07 8.52 -8.01
CA ASN A 69 8.30 7.29 -8.76
C ASN A 69 7.39 7.15 -9.98
N LYS A 70 6.19 7.74 -9.95
CA LYS A 70 5.27 7.86 -11.09
C LYS A 70 5.59 9.03 -12.03
N GLY A 71 6.47 9.95 -11.64
CA GLY A 71 6.85 11.12 -12.43
C GLY A 71 5.88 12.31 -12.33
N VAL A 72 5.00 12.32 -11.34
CA VAL A 72 3.93 13.34 -11.18
C VAL A 72 4.12 14.24 -9.95
N CYS A 73 5.15 14.01 -9.13
CA CYS A 73 5.38 14.83 -7.94
C CYS A 73 5.89 16.24 -8.30
N GLN A 74 5.11 17.24 -7.94
CA GLN A 74 5.42 18.66 -8.11
C GLN A 74 5.71 19.38 -6.78
N ARG A 75 5.67 18.68 -5.63
CA ARG A 75 5.83 19.28 -4.29
C ARG A 75 7.30 19.66 -4.01
N GLN A 76 7.55 20.90 -3.58
CA GLN A 76 8.87 21.42 -3.19
C GLN A 76 8.79 22.21 -1.86
N PRO A 77 9.45 21.77 -0.76
CA PRO A 77 10.18 20.53 -0.59
C PRO A 77 9.24 19.33 -0.35
N CYS A 78 9.51 18.18 -0.99
CA CYS A 78 8.74 16.97 -0.75
C CYS A 78 9.06 16.36 0.61
N LYS A 79 8.02 15.98 1.37
CA LYS A 79 8.15 15.27 2.67
C LYS A 79 8.77 13.86 2.52
N TYR A 80 8.70 13.29 1.32
CA TYR A 80 9.11 11.94 1.00
C TYR A 80 10.37 11.93 0.12
N SER A 81 11.17 10.85 0.17
CA SER A 81 12.43 10.76 -0.57
C SER A 81 12.21 10.59 -2.07
N HIS A 82 12.83 11.45 -2.89
CA HIS A 82 12.83 11.36 -4.35
C HIS A 82 13.90 10.38 -4.84
N VAL A 83 13.66 9.11 -4.59
CA VAL A 83 14.58 8.02 -4.89
C VAL A 83 13.83 6.88 -5.58
N CYS A 84 14.45 6.30 -6.60
CA CYS A 84 13.91 5.16 -7.33
C CYS A 84 13.71 3.96 -6.39
N GLU A 85 12.53 3.36 -6.38
CA GLU A 85 12.27 2.14 -5.58
C GLU A 85 13.11 0.93 -6.03
N LYS A 86 13.57 0.94 -7.28
CA LYS A 86 14.09 -0.25 -7.97
C LYS A 86 15.62 -0.33 -7.93
N CYS A 87 16.28 0.82 -7.95
CA CYS A 87 17.75 0.91 -7.94
C CYS A 87 18.28 1.97 -6.96
N SER A 88 17.41 2.60 -6.18
CA SER A 88 17.77 3.69 -5.26
C SER A 88 18.50 4.89 -5.88
N GLY A 89 18.42 5.05 -7.21
CA GLY A 89 18.99 6.19 -7.93
C GLY A 89 18.13 7.46 -7.86
N ASN A 90 18.73 8.60 -8.22
CA ASN A 90 18.07 9.91 -8.29
C ASN A 90 17.27 10.08 -9.60
N HIS A 91 16.30 9.20 -9.83
CA HIS A 91 15.34 9.24 -10.94
C HIS A 91 14.05 8.55 -10.51
N SER A 92 12.95 8.82 -11.22
CA SER A 92 11.67 8.15 -10.99
C SER A 92 11.73 6.67 -11.39
N ALA A 93 10.98 5.78 -10.73
CA ALA A 93 10.87 4.38 -11.15
C ALA A 93 10.50 4.21 -12.65
N SER A 94 9.67 5.12 -13.19
CA SER A 94 9.35 5.16 -14.62
C SER A 94 10.55 5.36 -15.55
N ALA A 95 11.57 6.11 -15.10
CA ALA A 95 12.81 6.36 -15.84
C ALA A 95 13.94 5.37 -15.48
N CYS A 96 13.65 4.32 -14.72
CA CYS A 96 14.67 3.38 -14.24
C CYS A 96 15.16 2.44 -15.35
N ALA A 97 16.43 2.61 -15.74
CA ALA A 97 17.10 1.75 -16.72
C ALA A 97 17.23 0.28 -16.28
N GLY A 98 17.15 -0.02 -14.98
CA GLY A 98 17.28 -1.38 -14.42
C GLY A 98 16.13 -2.34 -14.73
N GLY A 99 15.04 -1.89 -15.39
CA GLY A 99 13.91 -2.74 -15.77
C GLY A 99 13.96 -3.30 -17.20
N ARG A 100 14.81 -2.74 -18.06
CA ARG A 100 15.15 -3.36 -19.35
C ARG A 100 16.55 -3.89 -19.20
N ARG A 101 16.72 -5.22 -19.15
CA ARG A 101 18.03 -5.82 -19.42
C ARG A 101 18.46 -5.29 -20.79
N PRO A 102 19.48 -4.42 -20.91
CA PRO A 102 20.06 -4.18 -22.21
C PRO A 102 20.74 -5.49 -22.57
N PHE A 103 20.39 -6.09 -23.71
CA PHE A 103 21.30 -7.05 -24.33
C PHE A 103 22.66 -6.35 -24.40
N ARG A 104 23.64 -6.89 -23.66
CA ARG A 104 25.02 -6.37 -23.65
C ARG A 104 25.51 -6.33 -25.09
N LYS A 105 25.58 -5.14 -25.66
CA LYS A 105 26.54 -4.79 -26.69
C LYS A 105 27.20 -3.48 -26.26
N GLY A 106 28.52 -3.50 -26.35
CA GLY A 106 29.40 -2.72 -25.50
C GLY A 106 29.51 -1.23 -25.84
N GLY A 107 30.32 -0.57 -25.01
CA GLY A 107 31.01 0.67 -25.33
C GLY A 107 30.21 1.95 -25.08
N GLY A 108 30.58 2.69 -24.03
CA GLY A 108 30.04 4.02 -23.80
C GLY A 108 30.44 4.58 -22.43
N SER A 109 31.73 4.85 -22.27
CA SER A 109 32.31 5.61 -21.17
C SER A 109 31.62 6.97 -20.99
N GLN A 110 30.96 7.18 -19.85
CA GLN A 110 30.65 8.52 -19.35
C GLN A 110 30.82 8.54 -17.82
N GLN A 111 32.00 8.97 -17.39
CA GLN A 111 32.24 9.56 -16.07
C GLN A 111 31.99 11.09 -16.16
N PRO A 112 31.90 11.80 -15.01
CA PRO A 112 30.91 12.85 -14.72
C PRO A 112 31.39 14.27 -15.03
N PRO A 113 30.52 15.31 -14.99
CA PRO A 113 30.98 16.66 -14.72
C PRO A 113 31.39 16.78 -13.24
N LYS A 114 32.61 17.28 -13.08
CA LYS A 114 33.40 17.38 -11.86
C LYS A 114 32.85 18.46 -10.92
N ALA A 115 33.00 18.21 -9.62
CA ALA A 115 32.81 19.20 -8.57
C ALA A 115 33.62 20.47 -8.86
N ALA A 116 32.96 21.63 -8.75
CA ALA A 116 33.64 22.92 -8.71
C ALA A 116 34.32 23.10 -7.34
N PRO A 117 35.60 23.48 -7.29
CA PRO A 117 36.28 23.80 -6.05
C PRO A 117 35.83 25.15 -5.48
N GLN A 118 35.87 25.18 -4.16
CA GLN A 118 35.57 26.28 -3.26
C GLN A 118 36.68 27.35 -3.40
N VAL A 119 36.32 28.63 -3.49
CA VAL A 119 37.26 29.73 -3.23
C VAL A 119 36.72 30.60 -2.09
N GLN A 120 37.46 30.58 -0.99
CA GLN A 120 37.34 31.52 0.11
C GLN A 120 38.15 32.77 -0.29
N ALA A 121 37.56 33.96 -0.14
CA ALA A 121 38.30 35.21 -0.20
C ALA A 121 37.86 36.10 0.95
N THR A 122 38.80 36.30 1.87
CA THR A 122 38.79 37.25 2.97
C THR A 122 38.83 38.68 2.45
N GLY A 123 38.09 39.60 3.06
CA GLY A 123 38.18 41.04 2.77
C GLY A 123 37.73 41.90 3.95
N ALA A 124 38.69 42.34 4.76
CA ALA A 124 38.52 43.35 5.79
C ALA A 124 38.32 44.75 5.15
N GLY A 125 37.37 45.51 5.65
CA GLY A 125 37.14 46.92 5.29
C GLY A 125 36.98 47.74 6.56
N LYS A 126 37.85 48.74 6.70
CA LYS A 126 38.04 49.63 7.84
C LYS A 126 37.67 51.04 7.40
#